data_AF-A0A7C7RX46-F1
#
_entry.id   AF-A0A7C7RX46-F1
#
_cell.length_a   1.000
_cell.length_b   1.000
_cell.length_c   1.000
_cell.angle_alpha   90.00
_cell.angle_beta   90.00
_cell.angle_gamma   90.00
#
_symmetry.space_group_name_H-M   'P 1'
#
loop_
_entity.id
_entity.type
_entity.pdbx_description
1 polymer ?
#
loop_
_entity_poly.entity_id
_entity_poly.type
_entity_poly.pdbx_seq_one_letter_code
_entity_poly.pdbx_strand_id
1 'polypeptide(L)'
;PDMERLRLRRADLEELPQVVQREGFLVPVPEPGARGYREFLAELKTALALKAWISEAPERELHLRFGLGPGDTYRLREEAEWLLYAAARISGLLGLTGGPLPVLRTRMRYGVREELLELVRLKGVGRVRARALYDAGFTDLAKVAAAPEKALARVSHFGPALAQRIKQQAESLVGA
;
A
#
# COMPACT_ATOMS: atom_id res chain seq x y z
N PRO A 1 -15.95 0.13 13.76
CA PRO A 1 -15.83 -0.71 12.54
C PRO A 1 -14.64 -1.63 12.70
N ASP A 2 -14.93 -2.93 12.73
CA ASP A 2 -13.91 -3.97 12.76
C ASP A 2 -13.46 -4.25 11.31
N MET A 3 -12.21 -4.66 11.12
CA MET A 3 -11.69 -5.01 9.81
C MET A 3 -12.20 -6.39 9.41
N GLU A 4 -12.65 -6.57 8.17
CA GLU A 4 -12.97 -7.91 7.71
C GLU A 4 -11.70 -8.76 7.59
N ARG A 5 -11.78 -10.02 8.03
CA ARG A 5 -10.65 -10.95 8.07
C ARG A 5 -10.70 -11.90 6.91
N LEU A 6 -9.56 -12.15 6.27
CA LEU A 6 -9.46 -13.09 5.19
C LEU A 6 -9.68 -14.52 5.69
N ARG A 7 -10.51 -15.27 4.97
CA ARG A 7 -10.76 -16.68 5.27
C ARG A 7 -9.47 -17.49 5.11
N LEU A 8 -9.19 -18.35 6.08
CA LEU A 8 -8.10 -19.32 6.01
C LEU A 8 -8.44 -20.47 5.06
N ARG A 9 -7.48 -20.80 4.20
CA ARG A 9 -7.44 -21.98 3.33
C ARG A 9 -6.52 -23.01 3.98
N ARG A 10 -6.54 -24.23 3.45
CA ARG A 10 -5.69 -25.32 3.93
C ARG A 10 -4.20 -24.98 3.88
N ALA A 11 -3.72 -24.43 2.76
CA ALA A 11 -2.32 -24.00 2.61
C ALA A 11 -1.93 -22.93 3.66
N ASP A 12 -2.85 -22.03 4.00
CA ASP A 12 -2.58 -20.97 4.99
C ASP A 12 -2.32 -21.56 6.39
N LEU A 13 -2.94 -22.71 6.73
CA LEU A 13 -2.72 -23.40 8.01
C LEU A 13 -1.35 -24.09 8.09
N GLU A 14 -0.70 -24.34 6.96
CA GLU A 14 0.64 -24.92 6.88
C GLU A 14 1.72 -23.83 6.85
N GLU A 15 1.44 -22.71 6.15
CA GLU A 15 2.40 -21.62 5.95
C GLU A 15 2.44 -20.61 7.11
N LEU A 16 1.29 -20.15 7.59
CA LEU A 16 1.23 -19.04 8.57
C LEU A 16 1.88 -19.37 9.91
N PRO A 17 1.80 -20.60 10.47
CA PRO A 17 2.53 -20.94 11.68
C PRO A 17 4.06 -20.75 11.56
N GLN A 18 4.62 -20.92 10.36
CA GLN A 18 6.04 -20.66 10.12
C GLN A 18 6.36 -19.17 10.15
N VAL A 19 5.44 -18.32 9.69
CA VAL A 19 5.56 -16.86 9.82
C VAL A 19 5.50 -16.47 11.29
N VAL A 20 4.59 -17.07 12.07
CA VAL A 20 4.47 -16.83 13.51
C VAL A 20 5.78 -17.09 14.25
N GLN A 21 6.50 -18.15 13.89
CA GLN A 21 7.77 -18.49 14.53
C GLN A 21 8.93 -17.55 14.15
N ARG A 22 8.84 -16.87 12.99
CA ARG A 22 9.92 -16.03 12.45
C ARG A 22 9.76 -14.54 12.78
N GLU A 23 8.53 -14.11 13.07
CA GLU A 23 8.19 -12.70 13.27
C GLU A 23 7.87 -12.42 14.74
N GLY A 24 8.12 -11.18 15.18
CA GLY A 24 7.69 -10.68 16.48
C GLY A 24 6.30 -10.03 16.40
N PHE A 25 5.46 -10.22 17.43
CA PHE A 25 4.12 -9.65 17.50
C PHE A 25 3.96 -8.74 18.70
N LEU A 26 3.23 -7.63 18.51
CA LEU A 26 2.89 -6.69 19.59
C LEU A 26 1.74 -7.19 20.48
N VAL A 27 1.09 -8.27 20.08
CA VAL A 27 0.01 -8.92 20.82
C VAL A 27 0.41 -10.35 21.16
N PRO A 28 -0.10 -10.92 22.27
CA PRO A 28 0.14 -12.32 22.59
C PRO A 28 -0.35 -13.23 21.46
N VAL A 29 0.50 -14.19 21.06
CA VAL A 29 0.14 -15.20 20.07
C VAL A 29 -0.49 -16.38 20.81
N PRO A 30 -1.75 -16.78 20.49
CA PRO A 30 -2.34 -17.97 21.08
C PRO A 30 -1.56 -19.24 20.70
N GLU A 31 -1.55 -20.23 21.57
CA GLU A 31 -0.92 -21.53 21.30
C GLU A 31 -1.67 -22.30 20.19
N PRO A 32 -0.97 -23.13 19.38
CA PRO A 32 -1.62 -24.01 18.42
C PRO A 32 -2.69 -24.89 19.07
N GLY A 33 -3.91 -24.85 18.50
CA GLY A 33 -5.06 -25.60 19.02
C GLY A 33 -5.86 -24.87 20.12
N ALA A 34 -5.34 -23.77 20.67
CA ALA A 34 -6.10 -22.93 21.59
C ALA A 34 -7.24 -22.18 20.87
N ARG A 35 -8.27 -21.83 21.64
CA ARG A 35 -9.32 -20.91 21.18
C ARG A 35 -8.68 -19.57 20.80
N GLY A 36 -8.99 -19.02 19.63
CA GLY A 36 -8.40 -17.76 19.16
C GLY A 36 -7.21 -17.94 18.21
N TYR A 37 -6.59 -19.13 18.13
CA TYR A 37 -5.42 -19.32 17.26
C TYR A 37 -5.75 -19.13 15.78
N ARG A 38 -6.89 -19.66 15.33
CA ARG A 38 -7.32 -19.53 13.93
C ARG A 38 -7.72 -18.10 13.60
N GLU A 39 -8.32 -17.40 14.55
CA GLU A 39 -8.67 -15.98 14.44
C GLU A 39 -7.41 -15.13 14.30
N PHE A 40 -6.40 -15.38 15.13
CA PHE A 40 -5.08 -14.73 15.02
C PHE A 40 -4.41 -15.02 13.67
N LEU A 41 -4.43 -16.27 13.18
CA LEU A 41 -3.89 -16.59 11.86
C LEU A 41 -4.66 -15.86 10.74
N ALA A 42 -5.99 -15.70 10.87
CA ALA A 42 -6.78 -14.94 9.89
C ALA A 42 -6.41 -13.44 9.91
N GLU A 43 -6.20 -12.86 11.09
CA GLU A 43 -5.69 -11.48 11.24
C GLU A 43 -4.30 -11.33 10.61
N LEU A 44 -3.40 -12.27 10.87
CA LEU A 44 -2.06 -12.32 10.28
C LEU A 44 -2.13 -12.40 8.75
N LYS A 45 -2.98 -13.27 8.20
CA LYS A 45 -3.20 -13.37 6.75
C LYS A 45 -3.64 -12.03 6.17
N THR A 46 -4.60 -11.36 6.80
CA THR A 46 -5.06 -10.03 6.38
C THR A 46 -3.92 -9.01 6.40
N ALA A 47 -3.15 -8.96 7.49
CA ALA A 47 -2.01 -8.05 7.62
C ALA A 47 -0.95 -8.30 6.54
N LEU A 48 -0.64 -9.57 6.23
CA LEU A 48 0.31 -9.93 5.16
C LEU A 48 -0.21 -9.54 3.77
N ALA A 49 -1.51 -9.65 3.52
CA ALA A 49 -2.10 -9.24 2.25
C ALA A 49 -2.00 -7.71 2.06
N LEU A 50 -2.30 -6.94 3.12
CA LEU A 50 -2.12 -5.49 3.14
C LEU A 50 -0.64 -5.09 2.98
N LYS A 51 0.28 -5.82 3.62
CA LYS A 51 1.73 -5.64 3.46
C LYS A 51 2.15 -5.88 2.01
N ALA A 52 1.64 -6.93 1.37
CA ALA A 52 1.91 -7.22 -0.03
C ALA A 52 1.38 -6.10 -0.95
N TRP A 53 0.17 -5.60 -0.68
CA TRP A 53 -0.41 -4.46 -1.40
C TRP A 53 0.48 -3.22 -1.37
N ILE A 54 0.93 -2.77 -0.19
CA ILE A 54 1.83 -1.61 -0.06
C ILE A 54 3.28 -1.89 -0.47
N SER A 55 3.60 -3.14 -0.82
CA SER A 55 4.88 -3.55 -1.38
C SER A 55 4.84 -3.67 -2.90
N GLU A 56 3.73 -3.25 -3.51
CA GLU A 56 3.45 -3.27 -4.95
C GLU A 56 3.30 -4.67 -5.55
N ALA A 57 2.84 -5.64 -4.75
CA ALA A 57 2.53 -6.97 -5.27
C ALA A 57 1.51 -6.88 -6.43
N PRO A 58 1.77 -7.57 -7.57
CA PRO A 58 0.86 -7.57 -8.70
C PRO A 58 -0.46 -8.28 -8.32
N GLU A 59 -1.55 -7.95 -9.03
CA GLU A 59 -2.88 -8.50 -8.75
C GLU A 59 -2.90 -10.03 -8.78
N ARG A 60 -2.16 -10.64 -9.72
CA ARG A 60 -2.00 -12.10 -9.80
C ARG A 60 -1.43 -12.69 -8.51
N GLU A 61 -0.46 -12.02 -7.90
CA GLU A 61 0.13 -12.47 -6.65
C GLU A 61 -0.88 -12.34 -5.50
N LEU A 62 -1.58 -11.21 -5.40
CA LEU A 62 -2.63 -11.00 -4.39
C LEU A 62 -3.73 -12.06 -4.49
N HIS A 63 -4.14 -12.39 -5.72
CA HIS A 63 -5.12 -13.42 -5.98
C HIS A 63 -4.64 -14.80 -5.57
N LEU A 64 -3.46 -15.24 -6.04
CA LEU A 64 -2.96 -16.59 -5.77
C LEU A 64 -2.63 -16.78 -4.28
N ARG A 65 -1.92 -15.82 -3.69
CA ARG A 65 -1.41 -15.94 -2.31
C ARG A 65 -2.46 -15.64 -1.25
N PHE A 66 -3.43 -14.76 -1.51
CA PHE A 66 -4.38 -14.35 -0.48
C PHE A 66 -5.85 -14.63 -0.84
N GLY A 67 -6.14 -14.97 -2.11
CA GLY A 67 -7.50 -15.13 -2.61
C GLY A 67 -8.18 -13.80 -2.91
N LEU A 68 -7.44 -12.71 -3.05
CA LEU A 68 -7.99 -11.37 -3.25
C LEU A 68 -8.23 -11.07 -4.72
N GLY A 69 -9.48 -10.77 -5.08
CA GLY A 69 -9.79 -10.11 -6.36
C GLY A 69 -9.58 -8.59 -6.29
N PRO A 70 -9.75 -7.86 -7.41
CA PRO A 70 -9.66 -6.41 -7.42
C PRO A 70 -10.66 -5.73 -6.47
N GLY A 71 -11.90 -6.23 -6.40
CA GLY A 71 -12.94 -5.70 -5.49
C GLY A 71 -12.61 -5.93 -4.03
N ASP A 72 -12.15 -7.14 -3.67
CA ASP A 72 -11.75 -7.46 -2.30
C ASP A 72 -10.55 -6.61 -1.87
N THR A 73 -9.55 -6.47 -2.75
CA THR A 73 -8.37 -5.64 -2.50
C THR A 73 -8.78 -4.19 -2.25
N TYR A 74 -9.69 -3.65 -3.06
CA TYR A 74 -10.18 -2.28 -2.93
C TYR A 74 -10.86 -2.06 -1.58
N ARG A 75 -11.77 -2.95 -1.19
CA ARG A 75 -12.48 -2.84 0.09
C ARG A 75 -11.51 -2.98 1.28
N LEU A 76 -10.62 -3.96 1.22
CA LEU A 76 -9.65 -4.21 2.30
C LEU A 76 -8.71 -3.02 2.51
N ARG A 77 -8.21 -2.39 1.42
CA ARG A 77 -7.37 -1.19 1.55
C ARG A 77 -8.14 0.03 2.06
N GLU A 78 -9.42 0.18 1.73
CA GLU A 78 -10.25 1.29 2.22
C GLU A 78 -10.52 1.16 3.72
N GLU A 79 -10.87 -0.04 4.17
CA GLU A 79 -11.02 -0.35 5.60
C GLU A 79 -9.71 -0.09 6.35
N ALA A 80 -8.56 -0.56 5.82
CA ALA A 80 -7.26 -0.29 6.41
C ALA A 80 -6.91 1.21 6.43
N GLU A 81 -7.18 1.95 5.35
CA GLU A 81 -6.93 3.39 5.31
C GLU A 81 -7.71 4.12 6.41
N TRP A 82 -8.97 3.74 6.61
CA TRP A 82 -9.84 4.32 7.64
C TRP A 82 -9.34 4.00 9.06
N LEU A 83 -8.91 2.76 9.31
CA LEU A 83 -8.33 2.36 10.60
C LEU A 83 -7.00 3.07 10.88
N LEU A 84 -6.14 3.23 9.87
CA LEU A 84 -4.89 3.99 10.00
C LEU A 84 -5.16 5.47 10.31
N TYR A 85 -6.18 6.06 9.69
CA TYR A 85 -6.63 7.40 10.03
C TYR A 85 -7.11 7.49 11.48
N ALA A 86 -7.96 6.57 11.93
CA ALA A 86 -8.44 6.53 13.31
C ALA A 86 -7.28 6.37 14.31
N ALA A 87 -6.33 5.47 14.03
CA ALA A 87 -5.14 5.27 14.85
C ALA A 87 -4.30 6.55 14.95
N ALA A 88 -4.09 7.27 13.85
CA ALA A 88 -3.35 8.54 13.86
C ALA A 88 -4.06 9.61 14.70
N ARG A 89 -5.40 9.67 14.65
CA ARG A 89 -6.20 10.59 15.48
C ARG A 89 -6.12 10.25 16.96
N ILE A 90 -6.23 8.97 17.31
CA ILE A 90 -6.11 8.50 18.70
C ILE A 90 -4.70 8.78 19.23
N SER A 91 -3.66 8.51 18.44
CA SER A 91 -2.28 8.84 18.80
C SER A 91 -2.13 10.32 19.19
N GLY A 92 -2.69 11.23 18.39
CA GLY A 92 -2.67 12.66 18.70
C GLY A 92 -3.41 13.02 19.98
N LEU A 93 -4.56 12.39 20.26
CA LEU A 93 -5.32 12.59 21.50
C LEU A 93 -4.55 12.09 22.75
N LEU A 94 -3.73 11.06 22.59
CA LEU A 94 -2.88 10.50 23.65
C LEU A 94 -1.54 11.24 23.80
N GLY A 95 -1.31 12.32 23.05
CA GLY A 95 -0.03 13.06 23.07
C GLY A 95 1.14 12.30 22.45
N LEU A 96 0.87 11.24 21.70
CA LEU A 96 1.88 10.46 20.99
C LEU A 96 2.11 11.06 19.60
N THR A 97 3.36 11.15 19.17
CA THR A 97 3.69 11.48 17.78
C THR A 97 3.12 10.36 16.91
N GLY A 98 2.19 10.66 16.00
CA GLY A 98 1.53 9.69 15.10
C GLY A 98 2.48 8.83 14.25
N GLY A 99 3.79 9.06 14.34
CA GLY A 99 4.85 8.18 13.89
C GLY A 99 4.71 7.87 12.40
N PRO A 100 4.85 6.61 11.98
CA PRO A 100 4.76 6.23 10.58
C PRO A 100 3.32 6.19 10.03
N LEU A 101 2.29 6.47 10.85
CA LEU A 101 0.89 6.27 10.44
C LEU A 101 0.46 7.13 9.24
N PRO A 102 0.80 8.43 9.13
CA PRO A 102 0.43 9.23 7.96
C PRO A 102 1.06 8.70 6.67
N VAL A 103 2.33 8.32 6.72
CA VAL A 103 3.08 7.72 5.60
C VAL A 103 2.45 6.38 5.20
N LEU A 104 2.22 5.50 6.18
CA LEU A 104 1.61 4.20 5.98
C LEU A 104 0.19 4.31 5.41
N ARG A 105 -0.59 5.30 5.84
CA ARG A 105 -1.92 5.57 5.28
C ARG A 105 -1.85 5.93 3.81
N THR A 106 -0.92 6.80 3.40
CA THR A 106 -0.74 7.14 1.98
C THR A 106 -0.30 5.93 1.17
N ARG A 107 0.65 5.15 1.68
CA ARG A 107 1.05 3.88 1.06
C ARG A 107 -0.11 2.90 0.91
N MET A 108 -0.97 2.81 1.93
CA MET A 108 -2.18 1.98 1.92
C MET A 108 -3.17 2.43 0.85
N ARG A 109 -3.41 3.74 0.75
CA ARG A 109 -4.33 4.32 -0.22
C ARG A 109 -3.93 3.97 -1.66
N TYR A 110 -2.65 4.11 -1.99
CA TYR A 110 -2.16 3.96 -3.36
C TYR A 110 -1.56 2.58 -3.67
N GLY A 111 -1.27 1.76 -2.67
CA GLY A 111 -0.61 0.46 -2.84
C GLY A 111 0.84 0.57 -3.25
N VAL A 112 1.56 1.55 -2.73
CA VAL A 112 2.93 1.86 -3.16
C VAL A 112 3.94 1.72 -2.05
N ARG A 113 5.19 1.45 -2.43
CA ARG A 113 6.34 1.64 -1.55
C ARG A 113 6.59 3.12 -1.30
N GLU A 114 7.41 3.40 -0.29
CA GLU A 114 7.63 4.75 0.21
C GLU A 114 8.29 5.67 -0.81
N GLU A 115 9.17 5.13 -1.66
CA GLU A 115 9.87 5.90 -2.70
C GLU A 115 8.94 6.50 -3.77
N LEU A 116 7.69 6.03 -3.87
CA LEU A 116 6.72 6.51 -4.85
C LEU A 116 5.75 7.56 -4.29
N LEU A 117 5.85 7.92 -3.01
CA LEU A 117 4.89 8.80 -2.34
C LEU A 117 4.75 10.16 -3.01
N GLU A 118 5.85 10.73 -3.50
CA GLU A 118 5.81 12.00 -4.23
C GLU A 118 5.10 11.87 -5.57
N LEU A 119 5.32 10.77 -6.30
CA LEU A 119 4.77 10.58 -7.64
C LEU A 119 3.26 10.34 -7.64
N VAL A 120 2.73 9.63 -6.63
CA VAL A 120 1.28 9.37 -6.51
C VAL A 120 0.46 10.62 -6.13
N ARG A 121 1.12 11.74 -5.81
CA ARG A 121 0.46 13.05 -5.63
C ARG A 121 -0.05 13.62 -6.96
N LEU A 122 0.55 13.22 -8.08
CA LEU A 122 0.16 13.66 -9.41
C LEU A 122 -1.19 13.03 -9.80
N LYS A 123 -2.19 13.86 -10.12
CA LYS A 123 -3.52 13.36 -10.51
C LYS A 123 -3.39 12.52 -11.78
N GLY A 124 -3.99 11.33 -11.75
CA GLY A 124 -3.89 10.34 -12.83
C GLY A 124 -2.68 9.41 -12.74
N VAL A 125 -1.84 9.55 -11.72
CA VAL A 125 -0.72 8.66 -11.43
C VAL A 125 -1.07 7.76 -10.24
N GLY A 126 -1.46 6.52 -10.54
CA GLY A 126 -1.61 5.46 -9.54
C GLY A 126 -0.35 4.59 -9.45
N ARG A 127 -0.41 3.49 -8.70
CA ARG A 127 0.69 2.53 -8.48
C ARG A 127 1.52 2.20 -9.72
N VAL A 128 0.86 1.71 -10.77
CA VAL A 128 1.53 1.24 -12.00
C VAL A 128 2.28 2.38 -12.70
N ARG A 129 1.65 3.56 -12.80
CA ARG A 129 2.24 4.73 -13.45
C ARG A 129 3.35 5.36 -12.60
N ALA A 130 3.20 5.38 -11.28
CA ALA A 130 4.24 5.87 -10.37
C ALA A 130 5.50 5.01 -10.48
N ARG A 131 5.34 3.68 -10.48
CA ARG A 131 6.45 2.74 -10.67
C ARG A 131 7.11 2.94 -12.02
N ALA A 132 6.34 3.04 -13.11
CA ALA A 132 6.88 3.28 -14.44
C ALA A 132 7.69 4.59 -14.56
N LEU A 133 7.24 5.68 -13.92
CA LEU A 133 7.99 6.93 -13.85
C LEU A 133 9.30 6.75 -13.09
N TYR A 134 9.23 6.13 -11.90
CA TYR A 134 10.38 5.92 -11.04
C TYR A 134 11.46 5.08 -11.74
N ASP A 135 11.06 3.98 -12.37
CA ASP A 135 11.96 3.07 -13.10
C ASP A 135 12.55 3.74 -14.35
N ALA A 136 11.85 4.72 -14.93
CA ALA A 136 12.36 5.58 -16.02
C ALA A 136 13.29 6.71 -15.52
N GLY A 137 13.58 6.77 -14.22
CA GLY A 137 14.49 7.75 -13.60
C GLY A 137 13.81 9.03 -13.09
N PHE A 138 12.49 9.18 -13.26
CA PHE A 138 11.72 10.30 -12.74
C PHE A 138 11.25 10.00 -11.31
N THR A 139 12.18 10.07 -10.36
CA THR A 139 11.98 9.60 -8.97
C THR A 139 11.23 10.56 -8.07
N ASP A 140 11.06 11.82 -8.48
CA ASP A 140 10.48 12.89 -7.65
C ASP A 140 9.84 13.97 -8.53
N LEU A 141 9.09 14.88 -7.90
CA LEU A 141 8.37 15.95 -8.60
C LEU A 141 9.33 16.91 -9.33
N ALA A 142 10.52 17.18 -8.79
CA ALA A 142 11.49 18.07 -9.42
C ALA A 142 12.01 17.50 -10.75
N LYS A 143 12.32 16.20 -10.78
CA LYS A 143 12.70 15.50 -12.01
C LYS A 143 11.57 15.45 -13.03
N VAL A 144 10.33 15.25 -12.58
CA VAL A 144 9.16 15.30 -13.49
C VAL A 144 8.97 16.70 -14.07
N ALA A 145 9.11 17.76 -13.27
CA ALA A 145 8.99 19.15 -13.73
C ALA A 145 10.10 19.52 -14.74
N ALA A 146 11.35 19.14 -14.46
CA ALA A 146 12.49 19.43 -15.33
C ALA A 146 12.49 18.60 -16.62
N ALA A 147 11.82 17.44 -16.65
CA ALA A 147 11.84 16.55 -17.80
C ALA A 147 11.17 17.16 -19.05
N PRO A 148 11.71 16.91 -20.26
CA PRO A 148 10.99 17.22 -21.50
C PRO A 148 9.67 16.44 -21.57
N GLU A 149 8.58 17.07 -22.00
CA GLU A 149 7.27 16.41 -22.13
C GLU A 149 7.33 15.14 -23.00
N LYS A 150 8.13 15.19 -24.09
CA LYS A 150 8.37 14.04 -24.97
C LYS A 150 9.03 12.87 -24.25
N ALA A 151 9.87 13.11 -23.25
CA ALA A 151 10.49 12.05 -22.45
C ALA A 151 9.46 11.39 -21.54
N LEU A 152 8.63 12.19 -20.86
CA LEU A 152 7.53 11.69 -20.03
C LEU A 152 6.50 10.89 -20.86
N ALA A 153 6.19 11.34 -22.07
CA ALA A 153 5.26 10.65 -22.96
C ALA A 153 5.78 9.30 -23.50
N ARG A 154 7.09 9.01 -23.37
CA ARG A 154 7.69 7.72 -23.76
C ARG A 154 7.63 6.68 -22.62
N VAL A 155 7.32 7.10 -21.40
CA VAL A 155 7.18 6.18 -20.27
C VAL A 155 5.95 5.29 -20.48
N SER A 156 6.07 4.01 -20.16
CA SER A 156 4.96 3.05 -20.27
C SER A 156 3.71 3.56 -19.56
N HIS A 157 2.55 3.44 -20.22
CA HIS A 157 1.24 3.91 -19.74
C HIS A 157 1.05 5.45 -19.70
N PHE A 158 1.96 6.22 -20.33
CA PHE A 158 1.82 7.66 -20.53
C PHE A 158 1.55 7.97 -22.01
N GLY A 159 0.55 8.82 -22.25
CA GLY A 159 0.31 9.45 -23.55
C GLY A 159 0.62 10.95 -23.49
N PRO A 160 0.71 11.66 -24.63
CA PRO A 160 1.10 13.07 -24.67
C PRO A 160 0.27 13.97 -23.75
N ALA A 161 -1.06 13.79 -23.75
CA ALA A 161 -1.96 14.57 -22.91
C ALA A 161 -1.81 14.30 -21.40
N LEU A 162 -1.40 13.09 -21.01
CA LEU A 162 -1.11 12.82 -19.60
C LEU A 162 0.25 13.38 -19.21
N ALA A 163 1.27 13.21 -20.06
CA ALA A 163 2.62 13.72 -19.85
C ALA A 163 2.63 15.24 -19.63
N GLN A 164 1.94 15.99 -20.49
CA GLN A 164 1.79 17.44 -20.34
C GLN A 164 1.13 17.81 -19.00
N ARG A 165 0.00 17.16 -18.67
CA ARG A 165 -0.74 17.41 -17.43
C ARG A 165 0.05 17.09 -16.17
N ILE A 166 0.83 16.01 -16.14
CA ILE A 166 1.63 15.66 -14.96
C ILE A 166 2.83 16.59 -14.80
N LYS A 167 3.43 17.06 -15.91
CA LYS A 167 4.50 18.04 -15.87
C LYS A 167 4.03 19.36 -15.27
N GLN A 168 2.93 19.91 -15.77
CA GLN A 168 2.34 21.15 -15.25
C GLN A 168 1.98 21.04 -13.76
N GLN A 169 1.44 19.90 -13.34
CA GLN A 169 1.18 19.64 -11.93
C GLN A 169 2.47 19.61 -11.10
N ALA A 170 3.52 18.96 -11.60
CA ALA A 170 4.81 18.89 -10.92
C ALA A 170 5.45 20.28 -10.80
N GLU A 171 5.46 21.09 -11.87
CA GLU A 171 5.95 22.48 -11.85
C GLU A 171 5.20 23.32 -10.82
N SER A 172 3.87 23.22 -10.77
CA SER A 172 3.05 23.92 -9.78
C SER A 172 3.30 23.46 -8.34
N LEU A 173 3.62 22.18 -8.11
CA LEU A 173 3.88 21.64 -6.77
C LEU A 173 5.30 21.92 -6.28
N VAL A 174 6.27 22.06 -7.19
CA VAL A 174 7.66 22.40 -6.87
C VAL A 174 7.85 23.89 -6.66
N GLY A 175 7.08 24.72 -7.38
CA GLY A 175 7.10 26.18 -7.24
C GLY A 175 6.25 26.75 -6.09
N ALA A 176 5.53 25.90 -5.35
CA ALA A 176 4.70 26.26 -4.19
C ALA A 176 5.42 25.96 -2.87
#